data_AF-A0A397D1V0-F1
#
_entry.id   AF-A0A397D1V0-F1
#
_cell.length_a   1.000
_cell.length_b   1.000
_cell.length_c   1.000
_cell.angle_alpha   90.00
_cell.angle_beta   90.00
_cell.angle_gamma   90.00
#
_symmetry.space_group_name_H-M   'P 1'
#
loop_
_entity.id
_entity.type
_entity.pdbx_description
1 polymer ?
#
loop_
_entity_poly.entity_id
_entity_poly.type
_entity_poly.pdbx_seq_one_letter_code
_entity_poly.pdbx_strand_id
1 'polypeptide(L)'
;MGVGAIRYMNWPKEALQSVAQRFLAHVNLPSEDIRVSLIDMCSIVHTTSNDFATAFQSQLQRHVYTTPKSYLDLIQLYLKMLKIKQTELQNIKSRMEIGVKKLDETNSIVDNLKGELIKLQPILMQKAAEAEVLLKQVSIDQKAAAEVRLRVSKDEAVVGKQAEEVSILQADAQKDLDIAMPALSNAQTALNSLSKSDITEVKSFAKPPEAVETVMSCVCLLLGEKQTWDAAQKVLKDSSFIERLMNYDKDNIPAPLLKKLSKCVSEPGMSVEVVSKVSKAATSLCMWAHAMDVYSKVAKEVGPKKANLDAMNEKLQAANAVLKTKQDELRVVNEKVMLLEKQCKDTLDEKDALAKEAGTTEKRLVRAEKLISGLSVEGKRWKESVASLGDGILAMVGDTFLAAASISYYGAFTGSFRQNMVDCWREKVEELQIPCSQAKYSLATTLGSP
;
A
#
# COMPACT_ATOMS: atom_id res chain seq x y z
N MET A 1 -75.47 77.78 23.16
CA MET A 1 -74.40 77.02 22.47
C MET A 1 -73.24 77.96 22.23
N GLY A 2 -72.24 77.97 23.11
CA GLY A 2 -71.00 78.70 22.88
C GLY A 2 -70.00 77.74 22.24
N VAL A 3 -69.72 77.90 20.95
CA VAL A 3 -68.61 77.20 20.31
C VAL A 3 -67.34 77.86 20.85
N GLY A 4 -66.79 77.28 21.92
CA GLY A 4 -65.51 77.71 22.48
C GLY A 4 -64.44 77.58 21.40
N ALA A 5 -63.77 78.69 21.08
CA ALA A 5 -62.65 78.69 20.17
C ALA A 5 -61.58 77.71 20.67
N ILE A 6 -61.36 76.62 19.94
CA ILE A 6 -60.28 75.67 20.22
C ILE A 6 -58.97 76.38 19.85
N ARG A 7 -58.30 76.97 20.85
CA ARG A 7 -56.97 77.55 20.66
C ARG A 7 -55.96 76.41 20.58
N TYR A 8 -55.41 76.17 19.39
CA TYR A 8 -54.30 75.24 19.22
C TYR A 8 -53.09 75.78 19.99
N MET A 9 -52.68 75.07 21.04
CA MET A 9 -51.47 75.36 21.81
C MET A 9 -50.32 74.49 21.29
N ASN A 10 -49.08 74.93 21.53
CA ASN A 10 -47.90 74.09 21.32
C ASN A 10 -48.03 72.80 22.14
N TRP A 11 -47.49 71.70 21.64
CA TRP A 11 -47.57 70.41 22.33
C TRP A 11 -46.83 70.48 23.68
N PRO A 12 -47.47 70.05 24.78
CA PRO A 12 -46.80 69.97 26.08
C PRO A 12 -45.75 68.85 26.08
N LYS A 13 -44.82 68.90 27.03
CA LYS A 13 -43.71 67.95 27.17
C LYS A 13 -44.19 66.50 27.19
N GLU A 14 -45.27 66.23 27.93
CA GLU A 14 -45.85 64.89 28.09
C GLU A 14 -46.39 64.34 26.75
N ALA A 15 -46.98 65.22 25.93
CA ALA A 15 -47.48 64.84 24.61
C ALA A 15 -46.33 64.53 23.63
N LEU A 16 -45.25 65.33 23.66
CA LEU A 16 -44.04 65.07 22.88
C LEU A 16 -43.43 63.72 23.28
N GLN A 17 -43.22 63.49 24.57
CA GLN A 17 -42.68 62.23 25.09
C GLN A 17 -43.54 61.02 24.71
N SER A 18 -44.87 61.11 24.82
CA SER A 18 -45.78 60.02 24.42
C SER A 18 -45.66 59.66 22.93
N VAL A 19 -45.54 60.69 22.07
CA VAL A 19 -45.31 60.48 20.64
C VAL A 19 -43.95 59.83 20.39
N ALA A 20 -42.87 60.36 20.98
CA ALA A 20 -41.53 59.78 20.84
C ALA A 20 -41.48 58.33 21.33
N GLN A 21 -42.13 58.00 22.44
CA GLN A 21 -42.22 56.64 22.97
C GLN A 21 -42.81 55.67 21.95
N ARG A 22 -43.90 56.07 21.26
CA ARG A 22 -44.53 55.24 20.23
C ARG A 22 -43.60 54.97 19.04
N PHE A 23 -42.83 55.97 18.60
CA PHE A 23 -41.90 55.81 17.49
C PHE A 23 -40.64 55.02 17.87
N LEU A 24 -40.17 55.17 19.12
CA LEU A 24 -38.96 54.53 19.61
C LEU A 24 -39.19 53.11 20.13
N ALA A 25 -40.42 52.64 20.33
CA ALA A 25 -40.74 51.36 20.96
C ALA A 25 -40.08 50.12 20.31
N HIS A 26 -39.91 50.11 18.98
CA HIS A 26 -39.36 48.97 18.24
C HIS A 26 -37.91 49.16 17.77
N VAL A 27 -37.24 50.20 18.27
CA VAL A 27 -35.85 50.49 17.90
C VAL A 27 -34.91 49.62 18.72
N ASN A 28 -33.95 48.98 18.05
CA ASN A 28 -32.90 48.24 18.73
C ASN A 28 -31.89 49.22 19.34
N LEU A 29 -31.91 49.35 20.66
CA LEU A 29 -31.06 50.23 21.46
C LEU A 29 -30.30 49.40 22.51
N PRO A 30 -29.12 49.87 22.99
CA PRO A 30 -28.30 49.09 23.91
C PRO A 30 -28.96 48.80 25.27
N SER A 31 -29.83 49.70 25.75
CA SER A 31 -30.58 49.53 27.00
C SER A 31 -31.91 50.27 26.95
N GLU A 32 -32.83 49.90 27.85
CA GLU A 32 -34.12 50.60 27.97
C GLU A 32 -33.95 51.99 28.60
N ASP A 33 -32.96 52.19 29.47
CA ASP A 33 -32.64 53.50 30.03
C ASP A 33 -32.27 54.52 28.94
N ILE A 34 -31.47 54.10 27.94
CA ILE A 34 -31.14 54.94 26.78
C ILE A 34 -32.39 55.29 25.99
N ARG A 35 -33.38 54.39 25.89
CA ARG A 35 -34.65 54.68 25.22
C ARG A 35 -35.40 55.78 25.96
N VAL A 36 -35.49 55.70 27.27
CA VAL A 36 -36.14 56.73 28.11
C VAL A 36 -35.42 58.07 27.95
N SER A 37 -34.08 58.07 28.00
CA SER A 37 -33.27 59.27 27.76
C SER A 37 -33.51 59.87 26.37
N LEU A 38 -33.58 59.06 25.31
CA LEU A 38 -33.89 59.54 23.96
C LEU A 38 -35.31 60.11 23.84
N ILE A 39 -36.29 59.54 24.54
CA ILE A 39 -37.66 60.06 24.59
C ILE A 39 -37.66 61.47 25.21
N ASP A 40 -36.95 61.66 26.32
CA ASP A 40 -36.82 62.97 26.95
C ASP A 40 -36.07 63.96 26.04
N MET A 41 -34.98 63.50 25.43
CA MET A 41 -34.18 64.30 24.51
C MET A 41 -34.97 64.77 23.28
N CYS A 42 -35.86 63.94 22.73
CA CYS A 42 -36.79 64.36 21.67
C CYS A 42 -37.60 65.58 22.11
N SER A 43 -38.19 65.54 23.30
CA SER A 43 -38.95 66.67 23.83
C SER A 43 -38.08 67.90 24.04
N ILE A 44 -36.88 67.74 24.62
CA ILE A 44 -35.95 68.83 24.91
C ILE A 44 -35.53 69.56 23.64
N VAL A 45 -35.15 68.84 22.57
CA VAL A 45 -34.76 69.47 21.29
C VAL A 45 -35.91 70.29 20.73
N HIS A 46 -37.14 69.78 20.79
CA HIS A 46 -38.30 70.49 20.26
C HIS A 46 -38.59 71.78 21.04
N THR A 47 -38.62 71.70 22.38
CA THR A 47 -38.91 72.87 23.22
C THR A 47 -37.81 73.91 23.14
N THR A 48 -36.54 73.50 23.26
CA THR A 48 -35.41 74.43 23.17
C THR A 48 -35.31 75.09 21.79
N SER A 49 -35.67 74.39 20.69
CA SER A 49 -35.75 75.00 19.36
C SER A 49 -36.77 76.15 19.30
N ASN A 50 -37.88 76.05 20.04
CA ASN A 50 -38.88 77.12 20.13
C ASN A 50 -38.34 78.31 20.93
N ASP A 51 -37.58 78.04 22.00
CA ASP A 51 -36.93 79.06 22.81
C ASP A 51 -35.88 79.82 21.98
N PHE A 52 -35.06 79.10 21.21
CA PHE A 52 -34.11 79.68 20.26
C PHE A 52 -34.81 80.48 19.15
N ALA A 53 -35.94 80.01 18.63
CA ALA A 53 -36.73 80.76 17.65
C ALA A 53 -37.25 82.10 18.23
N THR A 54 -37.71 82.09 19.49
CA THR A 54 -38.15 83.29 20.22
C THR A 54 -36.97 84.25 20.43
N ALA A 55 -35.81 83.74 20.86
CA ALA A 55 -34.59 84.52 21.02
C ALA A 55 -34.12 85.11 19.68
N PHE A 56 -34.14 84.33 18.61
CA PHE A 56 -33.75 84.77 17.26
C PHE A 56 -34.65 85.87 16.72
N GLN A 57 -35.97 85.78 16.96
CA GLN A 57 -36.90 86.86 16.66
C GLN A 57 -36.57 88.11 17.49
N SER A 58 -36.33 87.98 18.79
CA SER A 58 -36.04 89.14 19.65
C SER A 58 -34.76 89.88 19.24
N GLN A 59 -33.69 89.15 18.90
CA GLN A 59 -32.37 89.71 18.63
C GLN A 59 -32.19 90.17 17.18
N LEU A 60 -32.74 89.43 16.21
CA LEU A 60 -32.50 89.67 14.78
C LEU A 60 -33.78 90.02 14.00
N GLN A 61 -34.93 90.11 14.66
CA GLN A 61 -36.24 90.40 14.06
C GLN A 61 -36.59 89.45 12.90
N ARG A 62 -36.11 88.20 12.98
CA ARG A 62 -36.35 87.13 12.01
C ARG A 62 -37.19 86.04 12.64
N HIS A 63 -38.30 85.70 11.99
CA HIS A 63 -39.19 84.64 12.46
C HIS A 63 -38.70 83.27 11.97
N VAL A 64 -38.65 82.31 12.89
CA VAL A 64 -38.48 80.88 12.59
C VAL A 64 -39.65 80.15 13.23
N TYR A 65 -40.31 79.29 12.46
CA TYR A 65 -41.47 78.53 12.93
C TYR A 65 -41.12 77.05 13.03
N THR A 66 -41.45 76.47 14.17
CA THR A 66 -41.38 75.04 14.46
C THR A 66 -42.81 74.50 14.51
N THR A 67 -43.01 73.29 13.99
CA THR A 67 -44.34 72.68 13.94
C THR A 67 -44.30 71.24 14.49
N PRO A 68 -45.43 70.66 14.88
CA PRO A 68 -45.51 69.23 15.19
C PRO A 68 -45.04 68.35 14.03
N LYS A 69 -45.20 68.82 12.78
CA LYS A 69 -44.65 68.11 11.61
C LYS A 69 -43.12 68.05 11.65
N SER A 70 -42.46 69.16 11.98
CA SER A 70 -41.01 69.23 12.16
C SER A 70 -40.51 68.26 13.25
N TYR A 71 -41.30 68.06 14.31
CA TYR A 71 -41.01 67.08 15.37
C TYR A 71 -41.10 65.63 14.88
N LEU A 72 -42.15 65.30 14.14
CA LEU A 72 -42.28 63.98 13.52
C LEU A 72 -41.17 63.73 12.50
N ASP A 73 -40.78 64.76 11.73
CA ASP A 73 -39.66 64.67 10.79
C ASP A 73 -38.33 64.42 11.49
N LEU A 74 -38.05 65.07 12.63
CA LEU A 74 -36.87 64.76 13.44
C LEU A 74 -36.81 63.28 13.79
N ILE A 75 -37.89 62.74 14.38
CA ILE A 75 -37.89 61.37 14.86
C ILE A 75 -37.74 60.39 13.69
N GLN A 76 -38.48 60.59 12.60
CA GLN A 76 -38.38 59.74 11.42
C GLN A 76 -36.99 59.79 10.77
N LEU A 77 -36.40 60.99 10.69
CA LEU A 77 -35.06 61.19 10.16
C LEU A 77 -34.02 60.47 11.03
N TYR A 78 -34.10 60.63 12.35
CA TYR A 78 -33.24 59.92 13.31
C TYR A 78 -33.31 58.41 13.14
N LEU A 79 -34.51 57.84 13.11
CA LEU A 79 -34.71 56.39 12.95
C LEU A 79 -34.09 55.86 11.65
N LYS A 80 -34.30 56.60 10.55
CA LYS A 80 -33.74 56.23 9.24
C LYS A 80 -32.21 56.29 9.27
N MET A 81 -31.64 57.37 9.80
CA MET A 81 -30.19 57.57 9.87
C MET A 81 -29.52 56.55 10.79
N LEU A 82 -30.11 56.29 11.96
CA LEU A 82 -29.59 55.31 12.93
C LEU A 82 -29.54 53.92 12.30
N LYS A 83 -30.61 53.49 11.64
CA LYS A 83 -30.64 52.18 10.97
C LYS A 83 -29.56 52.05 9.89
N ILE A 84 -29.39 53.08 9.05
CA ILE A 84 -28.37 53.09 7.99
C ILE A 84 -26.97 52.98 8.62
N LYS A 85 -26.66 53.84 9.59
CA LYS A 85 -25.33 53.91 10.20
C LYS A 85 -25.01 52.67 11.04
N GLN A 86 -25.96 52.13 11.79
CA GLN A 86 -25.80 50.86 12.51
C GLN A 86 -25.48 49.72 11.55
N THR A 87 -26.20 49.61 10.44
CA THR A 87 -25.95 48.57 9.43
C THR A 87 -24.57 48.72 8.79
N GLU A 88 -24.19 49.95 8.44
CA GLU A 88 -22.88 50.28 7.86
C GLU A 88 -21.73 49.86 8.79
N LEU A 89 -21.73 50.33 10.05
CA LEU A 89 -20.67 49.99 11.00
C LEU A 89 -20.66 48.52 11.38
N GLN A 90 -21.83 47.89 11.55
CA GLN A 90 -21.93 46.46 11.87
C GLN A 90 -21.35 45.60 10.74
N ASN A 91 -21.60 45.96 9.48
CA ASN A 91 -21.03 45.26 8.33
C ASN A 91 -19.50 45.39 8.28
N ILE A 92 -18.97 46.59 8.55
CA ILE A 92 -17.53 46.83 8.59
C ILE A 92 -16.89 46.03 9.73
N LYS A 93 -17.49 46.08 10.94
CA LYS A 93 -17.03 45.35 12.12
C LYS A 93 -17.01 43.85 11.86
N SER A 94 -18.11 43.27 11.38
CA SER A 94 -18.23 41.84 11.07
C SER A 94 -17.18 41.38 10.07
N ARG A 95 -16.94 42.16 9.00
CA ARG A 95 -15.90 41.86 8.01
C ARG A 95 -14.50 41.84 8.65
N MET A 96 -14.19 42.80 9.52
CA MET A 96 -12.91 42.85 10.22
C MET A 96 -12.76 41.70 11.23
N GLU A 97 -13.81 41.36 11.98
CA GLU A 97 -13.84 40.22 12.90
C GLU A 97 -13.57 38.89 12.18
N ILE A 98 -14.17 38.69 11.00
CA ILE A 98 -13.90 37.53 10.15
C ILE A 98 -12.42 37.51 9.73
N GLY A 99 -11.86 38.65 9.32
CA GLY A 99 -10.45 38.76 8.94
C GLY A 99 -9.50 38.42 10.09
N VAL A 100 -9.76 38.95 11.28
CA VAL A 100 -9.01 38.65 12.51
C VAL A 100 -9.08 37.16 12.84
N LYS A 101 -10.30 36.58 12.83
CA LYS A 101 -10.49 35.15 13.09
C LYS A 101 -9.69 34.27 12.12
N LYS A 102 -9.69 34.62 10.84
CA LYS A 102 -8.94 33.89 9.81
C LYS A 102 -7.42 33.98 10.00
N LEU A 103 -6.92 35.12 10.47
CA LEU A 103 -5.50 35.25 10.83
C LEU A 103 -5.15 34.37 12.03
N ASP A 104 -5.96 34.38 13.08
CA ASP A 104 -5.72 33.55 14.28
C ASP A 104 -5.81 32.05 13.94
N GLU A 105 -6.77 31.61 13.11
CA GLU A 105 -6.84 30.25 12.57
C GLU A 105 -5.58 29.88 11.77
N THR A 106 -5.08 30.79 10.93
CA THR A 106 -3.88 30.56 10.12
C THR A 106 -2.63 30.42 11.00
N ASN A 107 -2.50 31.25 12.04
CA ASN A 107 -1.40 31.14 13.01
C ASN A 107 -1.40 29.75 13.68
N SER A 108 -2.56 29.29 14.15
CA SER A 108 -2.72 27.96 14.76
C SER A 108 -2.31 26.82 13.82
N ILE A 109 -2.70 26.88 12.54
CA ILE A 109 -2.30 25.89 11.53
C ILE A 109 -0.77 25.90 11.34
N VAL A 110 -0.15 27.08 11.28
CA VAL A 110 1.32 27.19 11.13
C VAL A 110 2.05 26.62 12.33
N ASP A 111 1.59 26.89 13.55
CA ASP A 111 2.18 26.34 14.77
C ASP A 111 2.10 24.80 14.81
N ASN A 112 0.96 24.23 14.37
CA ASN A 112 0.81 22.77 14.27
C ASN A 112 1.78 22.18 13.23
N LEU A 113 1.87 22.76 12.03
CA LEU A 113 2.79 22.31 10.98
C LEU A 113 4.26 22.39 11.43
N LYS A 114 4.63 23.42 12.21
CA LYS A 114 5.97 23.53 12.83
C LYS A 114 6.21 22.38 13.80
N GLY A 115 5.24 22.09 14.66
CA GLY A 115 5.31 20.98 15.62
C GLY A 115 5.45 19.61 14.93
N GLU A 116 4.73 19.38 13.84
CA GLU A 116 4.85 18.16 13.03
C GLU A 116 6.23 18.03 12.39
N LEU A 117 6.76 19.12 11.81
CA LEU A 117 8.09 19.11 11.19
C LEU A 117 9.21 18.81 12.21
N ILE A 118 9.11 19.39 13.41
CA ILE A 118 10.06 19.12 14.51
C ILE A 118 10.03 17.65 14.92
N LYS A 119 8.85 17.03 14.98
CA LYS A 119 8.71 15.59 15.30
C LYS A 119 9.25 14.69 14.18
N LEU A 120 9.13 15.13 12.93
CA LEU A 120 9.52 14.35 11.76
C LEU A 120 11.04 14.32 11.51
N GLN A 121 11.75 15.41 11.83
CA GLN A 121 13.21 15.50 11.69
C GLN A 121 14.00 14.35 12.35
N PRO A 122 13.80 14.01 13.64
CA PRO A 122 14.55 12.92 14.27
C PRO A 122 14.20 11.55 13.66
N ILE A 123 12.94 11.34 13.25
CA ILE A 123 12.50 10.10 12.60
C ILE A 123 13.23 9.92 11.26
N LEU A 124 13.35 10.99 10.47
CA LEU A 124 14.09 10.97 9.21
C LEU A 124 15.58 10.65 9.41
N MET A 125 16.21 11.24 10.43
CA MET A 125 17.61 10.93 10.78
C MET A 125 17.78 9.47 11.19
N GLN A 126 16.88 8.95 12.02
CA GLN A 126 16.89 7.56 12.45
C GLN A 126 16.73 6.61 11.25
N LYS A 127 15.72 6.83 10.40
CA LYS A 127 15.47 6.00 9.21
C LYS A 127 16.62 6.05 8.20
N ALA A 128 17.28 7.20 8.07
CA ALA A 128 18.48 7.33 7.24
C ALA A 128 19.65 6.49 7.78
N ALA A 129 19.88 6.51 9.09
CA ALA A 129 20.91 5.70 9.72
C ALA A 129 20.60 4.19 9.62
N GLU A 130 19.34 3.79 9.86
CA GLU A 130 18.87 2.41 9.70
C GLU A 130 19.09 1.91 8.26
N ALA A 131 18.70 2.70 7.26
CA ALA A 131 18.91 2.37 5.86
C ALA A 131 20.40 2.22 5.49
N GLU A 132 21.28 3.09 6.02
CA GLU A 132 22.72 2.99 5.78
C GLU A 132 23.32 1.70 6.36
N VAL A 133 22.89 1.29 7.55
CA VAL A 133 23.31 0.03 8.18
C VAL A 133 22.85 -1.17 7.35
N LEU A 134 21.58 -1.18 6.93
CA LEU A 134 21.03 -2.27 6.10
C LEU A 134 21.74 -2.36 4.74
N LEU A 135 22.01 -1.22 4.08
CA LEU A 135 22.75 -1.19 2.80
C LEU A 135 24.15 -1.80 2.93
N LYS A 136 24.87 -1.47 4.01
CA LYS A 136 26.19 -2.06 4.28
C LYS A 136 26.10 -3.56 4.47
N GLN A 137 25.11 -4.04 5.24
CA GLN A 137 24.91 -5.46 5.49
C GLN A 137 24.55 -6.22 4.21
N VAL A 138 23.60 -5.71 3.42
CA VAL A 138 23.23 -6.28 2.11
C VAL A 138 24.44 -6.41 1.19
N SER A 139 25.31 -5.38 1.14
CA SER A 139 26.51 -5.43 0.29
C SER A 139 27.51 -6.52 0.72
N ILE A 140 27.68 -6.73 2.02
CA ILE A 140 28.54 -7.79 2.56
C ILE A 140 27.94 -9.16 2.23
N ASP A 141 26.66 -9.37 2.49
CA ASP A 141 26.00 -10.66 2.31
C ASP A 141 25.85 -11.03 0.83
N GLN A 142 25.62 -10.05 -0.06
CA GLN A 142 25.64 -10.26 -1.51
C GLN A 142 27.00 -10.75 -2.01
N LYS A 143 28.10 -10.16 -1.53
CA LYS A 143 29.45 -10.59 -1.89
C LYS A 143 29.72 -12.01 -1.41
N ALA A 144 29.39 -12.32 -0.15
CA ALA A 144 29.52 -13.67 0.40
C ALA A 144 28.69 -14.70 -0.38
N ALA A 145 27.44 -14.36 -0.72
CA ALA A 145 26.55 -15.21 -1.52
C ALA A 145 27.12 -15.48 -2.92
N ALA A 146 27.70 -14.47 -3.58
CA ALA A 146 28.32 -14.61 -4.90
C ALA A 146 29.53 -15.56 -4.87
N GLU A 147 30.38 -15.47 -3.85
CA GLU A 147 31.52 -16.38 -3.66
C GLU A 147 31.09 -17.82 -3.42
N VAL A 148 30.05 -18.04 -2.61
CA VAL A 148 29.47 -19.38 -2.39
C VAL A 148 28.84 -19.90 -3.67
N ARG A 149 28.08 -19.08 -4.40
CA ARG A 149 27.44 -19.45 -5.67
C ARG A 149 28.47 -19.89 -6.71
N LEU A 150 29.60 -19.19 -6.81
CA LEU A 150 30.68 -19.57 -7.72
C LEU A 150 31.29 -20.93 -7.35
N ARG A 151 31.45 -21.22 -6.06
CA ARG A 151 31.94 -22.53 -5.58
C ARG A 151 30.94 -23.65 -5.89
N VAL A 152 29.66 -23.44 -5.58
CA VAL A 152 28.60 -24.42 -5.87
C VAL A 152 28.50 -24.70 -7.36
N SER A 153 28.54 -23.68 -8.22
CA SER A 153 28.50 -23.86 -9.68
C SER A 153 29.67 -24.70 -10.22
N LYS A 154 30.88 -24.54 -9.64
CA LYS A 154 32.02 -25.40 -9.98
C LYS A 154 31.80 -26.84 -9.56
N ASP A 155 31.28 -27.06 -8.35
CA ASP A 155 30.97 -28.40 -7.84
C ASP A 155 29.86 -29.07 -8.66
N GLU A 156 28.81 -28.33 -9.05
CA GLU A 156 27.74 -28.81 -9.94
C GLU A 156 28.28 -29.27 -11.29
N ALA A 157 29.21 -28.52 -11.90
CA ALA A 157 29.82 -28.91 -13.16
C ALA A 157 30.67 -30.19 -13.03
N VAL A 158 31.36 -30.38 -11.91
CA VAL A 158 32.15 -31.60 -11.64
C VAL A 158 31.23 -32.80 -11.44
N VAL A 159 30.20 -32.67 -10.60
CA VAL A 159 29.22 -33.74 -10.34
C VAL A 159 28.42 -34.06 -11.60
N GLY A 160 28.08 -33.07 -12.43
CA GLY A 160 27.40 -33.26 -13.71
C GLY A 160 28.22 -34.11 -14.68
N LYS A 161 29.54 -33.87 -14.79
CA LYS A 161 30.43 -34.71 -15.60
C LYS A 161 30.50 -36.14 -15.07
N GLN A 162 30.60 -36.32 -13.75
CA GLN A 162 30.59 -37.66 -13.13
C GLN A 162 29.28 -38.40 -13.39
N ALA A 163 28.13 -37.69 -13.34
CA ALA A 163 26.83 -38.26 -13.64
C ALA A 163 26.73 -38.71 -15.10
N GLU A 164 27.28 -37.92 -16.03
CA GLU A 164 27.31 -38.27 -17.45
C GLU A 164 28.22 -39.48 -17.72
N GLU A 165 29.41 -39.53 -17.10
CA GLU A 165 30.30 -40.70 -17.18
C GLU A 165 29.63 -41.98 -16.65
N VAL A 166 28.93 -41.90 -15.51
CA VAL A 166 28.17 -43.02 -14.95
C VAL A 166 27.02 -43.45 -15.87
N SER A 167 26.31 -42.49 -16.47
CA SER A 167 25.22 -42.75 -17.42
C SER A 167 25.72 -43.48 -18.67
N ILE A 168 26.87 -43.06 -19.21
CA ILE A 168 27.51 -43.74 -20.35
C ILE A 168 27.90 -45.17 -19.98
N LEU A 169 28.51 -45.37 -18.80
CA LEU A 169 28.90 -46.70 -18.32
C LEU A 169 27.68 -47.61 -18.10
N GLN A 170 26.58 -47.03 -17.62
CA GLN A 170 25.30 -47.71 -17.46
C GLN A 170 24.71 -48.13 -18.80
N ALA A 171 24.69 -47.24 -19.78
CA ALA A 171 24.20 -47.54 -21.12
C ALA A 171 25.04 -48.63 -21.80
N ASP A 172 26.37 -48.61 -21.62
CA ASP A 172 27.27 -49.62 -22.16
C ASP A 172 27.07 -51.01 -21.50
N ALA A 173 26.98 -51.05 -20.16
CA ALA A 173 26.70 -52.29 -19.44
C ALA A 173 25.30 -52.87 -19.77
N GLN A 174 24.29 -52.01 -19.94
CA GLN A 174 22.93 -52.43 -20.31
C GLN A 174 22.88 -52.94 -21.76
N LYS A 175 23.56 -52.25 -22.68
CA LYS A 175 23.65 -52.68 -24.08
C LYS A 175 24.23 -54.08 -24.22
N ASP A 176 25.27 -54.40 -23.47
CA ASP A 176 25.86 -55.74 -23.49
C ASP A 176 24.92 -56.78 -22.89
N LEU A 177 24.22 -56.46 -21.79
CA LEU A 177 23.19 -57.33 -21.23
C LEU A 177 22.04 -57.60 -22.22
N ASP A 178 21.63 -56.58 -22.97
CA ASP A 178 20.56 -56.68 -23.96
C ASP A 178 20.91 -57.60 -25.14
N ILE A 179 22.19 -57.94 -25.36
CA ILE A 179 22.61 -58.94 -26.36
C ILE A 179 22.24 -60.36 -25.90
N ALA A 180 22.40 -60.67 -24.61
CA ALA A 180 22.21 -62.02 -24.08
C ALA A 180 20.79 -62.29 -23.57
N MET A 181 20.10 -61.27 -23.06
CA MET A 181 18.76 -61.42 -22.46
C MET A 181 17.69 -61.97 -23.44
N PRO A 182 17.62 -61.54 -24.71
CA PRO A 182 16.65 -62.09 -25.67
C PRO A 182 16.92 -63.57 -25.98
N ALA A 183 18.18 -63.95 -26.15
CA ALA A 183 18.57 -65.34 -26.38
C ALA A 183 18.16 -66.24 -25.20
N LEU A 184 18.38 -65.77 -23.97
CA LEU A 184 17.99 -66.47 -22.74
C LEU A 184 16.46 -66.59 -22.60
N SER A 185 15.72 -65.51 -22.83
CA SER A 185 14.25 -65.49 -22.76
C SER A 185 13.61 -66.39 -23.81
N ASN A 186 14.13 -66.37 -25.04
CA ASN A 186 13.66 -67.23 -26.13
C ASN A 186 13.91 -68.70 -25.81
N ALA A 187 15.09 -69.03 -25.26
CA ALA A 187 15.40 -70.37 -24.82
C ALA A 187 14.49 -70.86 -23.67
N GLN A 188 14.23 -70.02 -22.67
CA GLN A 188 13.32 -70.37 -21.57
C GLN A 188 11.88 -70.57 -22.06
N THR A 189 11.42 -69.76 -23.00
CA THR A 189 10.10 -69.92 -23.63
C THR A 189 10.02 -71.21 -24.44
N ALA A 190 11.06 -71.53 -25.21
CA ALA A 190 11.16 -72.76 -25.98
C ALA A 190 11.19 -74.01 -25.08
N LEU A 191 11.85 -73.95 -23.92
CA LEU A 191 11.83 -75.02 -22.92
C LEU A 191 10.45 -75.20 -22.27
N ASN A 192 9.77 -74.10 -21.92
CA ASN A 192 8.40 -74.13 -21.37
C ASN A 192 7.38 -74.71 -22.35
N SER A 193 7.63 -74.57 -23.66
CA SER A 193 6.74 -75.12 -24.70
C SER A 193 6.88 -76.63 -24.91
N LEU A 194 7.87 -77.29 -24.27
CA LEU A 194 8.08 -78.73 -24.39
C LEU A 194 7.06 -79.51 -23.55
N SER A 195 6.37 -80.46 -24.19
CA SER A 195 5.46 -81.38 -23.52
C SER A 195 6.17 -82.68 -23.09
N LYS A 196 5.57 -83.42 -22.16
CA LYS A 196 6.12 -84.74 -21.71
C LYS A 196 6.21 -85.76 -22.85
N SER A 197 5.35 -85.64 -23.87
CA SER A 197 5.40 -86.45 -25.10
C SER A 197 6.66 -86.16 -25.92
N ASP A 198 7.04 -84.90 -26.06
CA ASP A 198 8.21 -84.46 -26.85
C ASP A 198 9.53 -84.99 -26.24
N ILE A 199 9.61 -85.04 -24.90
CA ILE A 199 10.75 -85.63 -24.17
C ILE A 199 10.79 -87.16 -24.35
N THR A 200 9.62 -87.81 -24.36
CA THR A 200 9.50 -89.26 -24.54
C THR A 200 9.90 -89.68 -25.96
N GLU A 201 9.60 -88.85 -26.96
CA GLU A 201 10.02 -89.04 -28.35
C GLU A 201 11.55 -89.07 -28.47
N VAL A 202 12.25 -88.06 -27.94
CA VAL A 202 13.72 -87.99 -27.98
C VAL A 202 14.37 -89.15 -27.22
N LYS A 203 13.75 -89.60 -26.13
CA LYS A 203 14.23 -90.75 -25.37
C LYS A 203 14.08 -92.08 -26.11
N SER A 204 13.08 -92.21 -26.97
CA SER A 204 12.70 -93.47 -27.63
C SER A 204 13.62 -93.89 -28.78
N PHE A 205 14.59 -93.06 -29.17
CA PHE A 205 15.57 -93.41 -30.20
C PHE A 205 16.47 -94.58 -29.75
N ALA A 206 16.36 -95.71 -30.44
CA ALA A 206 17.21 -96.90 -30.22
C ALA A 206 18.67 -96.67 -30.68
N LYS A 207 18.85 -95.85 -31.73
CA LYS A 207 20.13 -95.26 -32.14
C LYS A 207 19.87 -93.77 -32.45
N PRO A 208 20.37 -92.82 -31.64
CA PRO A 208 20.07 -91.42 -31.83
C PRO A 208 20.67 -90.89 -33.15
N PRO A 209 19.98 -89.98 -33.86
CA PRO A 209 20.59 -89.18 -34.90
C PRO A 209 21.77 -88.38 -34.33
N GLU A 210 22.86 -88.26 -35.09
CA GLU A 210 24.11 -87.61 -34.65
C GLU A 210 23.86 -86.21 -34.06
N ALA A 211 23.00 -85.39 -34.69
CA ALA A 211 22.64 -84.07 -34.18
C ALA A 211 21.93 -84.10 -32.80
N VAL A 212 21.09 -85.09 -32.54
CA VAL A 212 20.37 -85.24 -31.25
C VAL A 212 21.32 -85.76 -30.17
N GLU A 213 22.25 -86.65 -30.54
CA GLU A 213 23.29 -87.16 -29.65
C GLU A 213 24.24 -86.03 -29.21
N THR A 214 24.68 -85.16 -30.14
CA THR A 214 25.51 -83.99 -29.83
C THR A 214 24.77 -83.01 -28.91
N VAL A 215 23.51 -82.67 -29.19
CA VAL A 215 22.69 -81.78 -28.33
C VAL A 215 22.58 -82.35 -26.91
N MET A 216 22.25 -83.63 -26.79
CA MET A 216 22.12 -84.28 -25.47
C MET A 216 23.46 -84.41 -24.74
N SER A 217 24.56 -84.59 -25.48
CA SER A 217 25.92 -84.55 -24.92
C SER A 217 26.24 -83.18 -24.34
N CYS A 218 25.90 -82.08 -25.04
CA CYS A 218 26.09 -80.71 -24.54
C CYS A 218 25.21 -80.42 -23.31
N VAL A 219 23.97 -80.90 -23.27
CA VAL A 219 23.07 -80.74 -22.11
C VAL A 219 23.54 -81.56 -20.91
N CYS A 220 23.97 -82.81 -21.12
CA CYS A 220 24.54 -83.65 -20.05
C CYS A 220 25.84 -83.05 -19.51
N LEU A 221 26.65 -82.43 -20.38
CA LEU A 221 27.84 -81.69 -19.99
C LEU A 221 27.48 -80.54 -19.04
N LEU A 222 26.49 -79.71 -19.36
CA LEU A 222 26.05 -78.62 -18.48
C LEU A 222 25.49 -79.10 -17.13
N LEU A 223 24.85 -80.25 -17.10
CA LEU A 223 24.31 -80.88 -15.89
C LEU A 223 25.34 -81.69 -15.08
N GLY A 224 26.59 -81.80 -15.56
CA GLY A 224 27.67 -82.52 -14.87
C GLY A 224 27.60 -84.04 -14.98
N GLU A 225 26.80 -84.56 -15.91
CA GLU A 225 26.59 -85.99 -16.14
C GLU A 225 27.55 -86.56 -17.21
N LYS A 226 27.67 -87.89 -17.29
CA LYS A 226 28.52 -88.54 -18.30
C LYS A 226 28.00 -88.26 -19.72
N GLN A 227 28.89 -87.97 -20.67
CA GLN A 227 28.57 -87.71 -22.09
C GLN A 227 28.32 -89.01 -22.86
N THR A 228 27.45 -89.88 -22.34
CA THR A 228 27.04 -91.12 -22.99
C THR A 228 25.53 -91.13 -23.19
N TRP A 229 25.05 -91.76 -24.26
CA TRP A 229 23.61 -91.86 -24.55
C TRP A 229 22.82 -92.47 -23.38
N ASP A 230 23.39 -93.46 -22.68
CA ASP A 230 22.79 -94.07 -21.48
C ASP A 230 22.57 -93.08 -20.34
N ALA A 231 23.46 -92.08 -20.19
CA ALA A 231 23.33 -91.04 -19.19
C ALA A 231 22.31 -89.98 -19.64
N ALA A 232 22.30 -89.61 -20.93
CA ALA A 232 21.28 -88.75 -21.52
C ALA A 232 19.86 -89.31 -21.36
N GLN A 233 19.67 -90.61 -21.56
CA GLN A 233 18.37 -91.28 -21.34
C GLN A 233 17.93 -91.29 -19.87
N LYS A 234 18.87 -91.31 -18.92
CA LYS A 234 18.58 -91.19 -17.48
C LYS A 234 18.15 -89.77 -17.12
N VAL A 235 18.82 -88.77 -17.66
CA VAL A 235 18.49 -87.35 -17.47
C VAL A 235 17.11 -87.03 -18.07
N LEU A 236 16.80 -87.53 -19.27
CA LEU A 236 15.48 -87.38 -19.90
C LEU A 236 14.35 -88.16 -19.19
N LYS A 237 14.67 -89.14 -18.33
CA LYS A 237 13.69 -89.90 -17.54
C LYS A 237 13.25 -89.13 -16.28
N ASP A 238 14.03 -88.14 -15.86
CA ASP A 238 13.73 -87.34 -14.68
C ASP A 238 12.53 -86.41 -14.95
N SER A 239 11.49 -86.52 -14.12
CA SER A 239 10.29 -85.68 -14.23
C SER A 239 10.55 -84.21 -13.95
N SER A 240 11.65 -83.88 -13.28
CA SER A 240 12.08 -82.51 -12.96
C SER A 240 13.07 -81.91 -13.96
N PHE A 241 13.33 -82.60 -15.09
CA PHE A 241 14.35 -82.19 -16.06
C PHE A 241 14.17 -80.77 -16.60
N ILE A 242 12.96 -80.39 -17.04
CA ILE A 242 12.70 -79.03 -17.55
C ILE A 242 12.90 -77.97 -16.44
N GLU A 243 12.37 -78.22 -15.23
CA GLU A 243 12.52 -77.31 -14.09
C GLU A 243 14.00 -77.11 -13.71
N ARG A 244 14.81 -78.16 -13.82
CA ARG A 244 16.26 -78.10 -13.58
C ARG A 244 16.99 -77.25 -14.62
N LEU A 245 16.55 -77.27 -15.89
CA LEU A 245 17.11 -76.42 -16.95
C LEU A 245 16.67 -74.96 -16.81
N MET A 246 15.44 -74.71 -16.36
CA MET A 246 14.91 -73.37 -16.13
C MET A 246 15.56 -72.68 -14.92
N ASN A 247 15.78 -73.44 -13.84
CA ASN A 247 16.40 -72.97 -12.61
C ASN A 247 17.91 -73.18 -12.57
N TYR A 248 18.52 -73.45 -13.73
CA TYR A 248 19.97 -73.64 -13.81
C TYR A 248 20.69 -72.34 -13.44
N ASP A 249 21.74 -72.47 -12.62
CA ASP A 249 22.56 -71.35 -12.20
C ASP A 249 23.45 -70.86 -13.36
N LYS A 250 22.83 -70.03 -14.19
CA LYS A 250 23.45 -69.38 -15.36
C LYS A 250 24.56 -68.39 -14.99
N ASP A 251 24.60 -67.94 -13.73
CA ASP A 251 25.52 -66.92 -13.25
C ASP A 251 26.85 -67.52 -12.74
N ASN A 252 26.86 -68.81 -12.37
CA ASN A 252 28.02 -69.47 -11.74
C ASN A 252 28.52 -70.74 -12.47
N ILE A 253 28.63 -70.70 -13.80
CA ILE A 253 29.13 -71.83 -14.60
C ILE A 253 30.66 -71.90 -14.57
N PRO A 254 31.30 -73.01 -14.15
CA PRO A 254 32.76 -73.12 -14.09
C PRO A 254 33.45 -72.90 -15.45
N ALA A 255 34.54 -72.12 -15.46
CA ALA A 255 35.29 -71.80 -16.69
C ALA A 255 35.77 -73.02 -17.53
N PRO A 256 36.18 -74.16 -16.93
CA PRO A 256 36.52 -75.37 -17.68
C PRO A 256 35.30 -75.97 -18.40
N LEU A 257 34.10 -75.83 -17.83
CA LEU A 257 32.85 -76.33 -18.39
C LEU A 257 32.42 -75.48 -19.59
N LEU A 258 32.54 -74.16 -19.48
CA LEU A 258 32.23 -73.21 -20.55
C LEU A 258 33.13 -73.39 -21.79
N LYS A 259 34.42 -73.70 -21.61
CA LYS A 259 35.30 -74.01 -22.75
C LYS A 259 34.84 -75.26 -23.50
N LYS A 260 34.37 -76.28 -22.78
CA LYS A 260 33.82 -77.49 -23.39
C LYS A 260 32.46 -77.24 -24.04
N LEU A 261 31.60 -76.43 -23.40
CA LEU A 261 30.32 -76.00 -23.94
C LEU A 261 30.49 -75.23 -25.25
N SER A 262 31.34 -74.19 -25.28
CA SER A 262 31.58 -73.41 -26.50
C SER A 262 32.12 -74.28 -27.64
N LYS A 263 32.92 -75.32 -27.32
CA LYS A 263 33.38 -76.28 -28.32
C LYS A 263 32.22 -77.12 -28.86
N CYS A 264 31.36 -77.64 -27.98
CA CYS A 264 30.18 -78.44 -28.31
C CYS A 264 29.16 -77.66 -29.16
N VAL A 265 28.91 -76.40 -28.78
CA VAL A 265 27.97 -75.48 -29.44
C VAL A 265 28.45 -75.01 -30.82
N SER A 266 29.76 -75.03 -31.06
CA SER A 266 30.37 -74.65 -32.35
C SER A 266 30.39 -75.79 -33.38
N GLU A 267 30.00 -77.01 -33.00
CA GLU A 267 29.97 -78.15 -33.93
C GLU A 267 28.82 -78.01 -34.95
N PRO A 268 29.01 -78.39 -36.23
CA PRO A 268 27.98 -78.27 -37.27
C PRO A 268 26.65 -78.95 -36.93
N GLY A 269 26.68 -80.02 -36.12
CA GLY A 269 25.50 -80.75 -35.65
C GLY A 269 24.68 -80.02 -34.58
N MET A 270 25.20 -78.92 -34.00
CA MET A 270 24.53 -78.08 -33.01
C MET A 270 23.89 -76.83 -33.61
N SER A 271 23.81 -76.68 -34.93
CA SER A 271 23.05 -75.58 -35.54
C SER A 271 21.54 -75.78 -35.30
N VAL A 272 20.86 -74.75 -34.80
CA VAL A 272 19.40 -74.76 -34.54
C VAL A 272 18.59 -75.13 -35.80
N GLU A 273 19.06 -74.74 -36.98
CA GLU A 273 18.44 -75.06 -38.27
C GLU A 273 18.62 -76.54 -38.69
N VAL A 274 19.70 -77.18 -38.27
CA VAL A 274 19.97 -78.60 -38.54
C VAL A 274 19.17 -79.47 -37.57
N VAL A 275 19.14 -79.10 -36.29
CA VAL A 275 18.42 -79.84 -35.24
C VAL A 275 16.90 -79.76 -35.43
N SER A 276 16.37 -78.62 -35.88
CA SER A 276 14.93 -78.43 -36.15
C SER A 276 14.35 -79.32 -37.24
N LYS A 277 15.17 -79.75 -38.21
CA LYS A 277 14.77 -80.72 -39.24
C LYS A 277 14.65 -82.14 -38.70
N VAL A 278 15.26 -82.43 -37.55
CA VAL A 278 15.34 -83.78 -36.96
C VAL A 278 14.39 -83.93 -35.78
N SER A 279 14.34 -82.96 -34.85
CA SER A 279 13.44 -83.00 -33.70
C SER A 279 13.16 -81.60 -33.14
N LYS A 280 11.87 -81.29 -32.96
CA LYS A 280 11.42 -80.05 -32.30
C LYS A 280 11.88 -79.99 -30.85
N ALA A 281 11.80 -81.10 -30.15
CA ALA A 281 12.22 -81.22 -28.75
C ALA A 281 13.73 -80.99 -28.56
N ALA A 282 14.55 -81.57 -29.46
CA ALA A 282 15.99 -81.33 -29.46
C ALA A 282 16.35 -79.88 -29.83
N THR A 283 15.49 -79.17 -30.58
CA THR A 283 15.70 -77.77 -30.97
C THR A 283 15.62 -76.84 -29.77
N SER A 284 14.63 -77.00 -28.89
CA SER A 284 14.51 -76.20 -27.67
C SER A 284 15.69 -76.41 -26.72
N LEU A 285 16.19 -77.65 -26.62
CA LEU A 285 17.39 -77.99 -25.84
C LEU A 285 18.67 -77.41 -26.45
N CYS A 286 18.76 -77.41 -27.78
CA CYS A 286 19.83 -76.77 -28.54
C CYS A 286 19.83 -75.24 -28.31
N MET A 287 18.69 -74.58 -28.48
CA MET A 287 18.53 -73.13 -28.22
C MET A 287 18.92 -72.76 -26.78
N TRP A 288 18.59 -73.61 -25.80
CA TRP A 288 19.00 -73.41 -24.41
C TRP A 288 20.51 -73.51 -24.20
N ALA A 289 21.16 -74.52 -24.75
CA ALA A 289 22.62 -74.64 -24.66
C ALA A 289 23.36 -73.47 -25.35
N HIS A 290 22.86 -73.00 -26.51
CA HIS A 290 23.36 -71.79 -27.18
C HIS A 290 23.14 -70.53 -26.32
N ALA A 291 21.96 -70.35 -25.74
CA ALA A 291 21.67 -69.22 -24.89
C ALA A 291 22.52 -69.19 -23.61
N MET A 292 22.83 -70.35 -23.02
CA MET A 292 23.73 -70.46 -21.87
C MET A 292 25.18 -70.09 -22.23
N ASP A 293 25.66 -70.50 -23.41
CA ASP A 293 26.99 -70.11 -23.90
C ASP A 293 27.08 -68.59 -24.16
N VAL A 294 26.10 -68.02 -24.87
CA VAL A 294 26.02 -66.57 -25.15
C VAL A 294 25.89 -65.77 -23.86
N TYR A 295 25.00 -66.16 -22.95
CA TYR A 295 24.84 -65.49 -21.66
C TYR A 295 26.11 -65.54 -20.81
N SER A 296 26.78 -66.69 -20.73
CA SER A 296 28.01 -66.83 -19.93
C SER A 296 29.18 -66.01 -20.46
N LYS A 297 29.26 -65.78 -21.78
CA LYS A 297 30.27 -64.92 -22.41
C LYS A 297 30.00 -63.45 -22.07
N VAL A 298 28.76 -63.01 -22.25
CA VAL A 298 28.32 -61.66 -21.91
C VAL A 298 28.42 -61.38 -20.40
N ALA A 299 28.02 -62.32 -19.54
CA ALA A 299 28.08 -62.18 -18.08
C ALA A 299 29.52 -61.98 -17.57
N LYS A 300 30.51 -62.60 -18.22
CA LYS A 300 31.94 -62.37 -17.90
C LYS A 300 32.43 -60.98 -18.28
N GLU A 301 31.89 -60.39 -19.35
CA GLU A 301 32.22 -59.04 -19.80
C GLU A 301 31.46 -57.97 -19.00
N VAL A 302 30.20 -58.25 -18.65
CA VAL A 302 29.32 -57.36 -17.87
C VAL A 302 29.68 -57.35 -16.38
N GLY A 303 30.11 -58.48 -15.80
CA GLY A 303 30.50 -58.57 -14.39
C GLY A 303 31.44 -57.46 -13.90
N PRO A 304 32.61 -57.24 -14.54
CA PRO A 304 33.51 -56.14 -14.17
C PRO A 304 32.89 -54.76 -14.47
N LYS A 305 32.10 -54.61 -15.55
CA LYS A 305 31.40 -53.35 -15.86
C LYS A 305 30.38 -52.99 -14.78
N LYS A 306 29.64 -53.97 -14.26
CA LYS A 306 28.65 -53.82 -13.19
C LYS A 306 29.31 -53.47 -11.86
N ALA A 307 30.40 -54.15 -11.48
CA ALA A 307 31.16 -53.80 -10.28
C ALA A 307 31.77 -52.38 -10.36
N ASN A 308 32.27 -51.98 -11.54
CA ASN A 308 32.75 -50.62 -11.75
C ASN A 308 31.61 -49.59 -11.70
N LEU A 309 30.44 -49.92 -12.27
CA LEU A 309 29.24 -49.09 -12.22
C LEU A 309 28.74 -48.89 -10.80
N ASP A 310 28.70 -49.94 -9.98
CA ASP A 310 28.30 -49.86 -8.57
C ASP A 310 29.27 -48.94 -7.79
N ALA A 311 30.58 -49.11 -7.99
CA ALA A 311 31.60 -48.26 -7.35
C ALA A 311 31.53 -46.78 -7.78
N MET A 312 31.22 -46.50 -9.06
CA MET A 312 31.06 -45.13 -9.54
C MET A 312 29.72 -44.51 -9.09
N ASN A 313 28.65 -45.31 -9.00
CA ASN A 313 27.37 -44.88 -8.42
C ASN A 313 27.50 -44.49 -6.95
N GLU A 314 28.24 -45.26 -6.14
CA GLU A 314 28.50 -44.91 -4.74
C GLU A 314 29.24 -43.57 -4.62
N LYS A 315 30.27 -43.35 -5.46
CA LYS A 315 31.00 -42.07 -5.51
C LYS A 315 30.11 -40.92 -5.94
N LEU A 316 29.27 -41.14 -6.97
CA LEU A 316 28.32 -40.14 -7.45
C LEU A 316 27.27 -39.81 -6.39
N GLN A 317 26.78 -40.80 -5.64
CA GLN A 317 25.82 -40.60 -4.56
C GLN A 317 26.43 -39.78 -3.42
N ALA A 318 27.67 -40.09 -3.01
CA ALA A 318 28.39 -39.31 -2.01
C ALA A 318 28.63 -37.86 -2.47
N ALA A 319 29.04 -37.66 -3.73
CA ALA A 319 29.25 -36.34 -4.30
C ALA A 319 27.95 -35.52 -4.39
N ASN A 320 26.84 -36.16 -4.79
CA ASN A 320 25.51 -35.55 -4.80
C ASN A 320 25.02 -35.15 -3.39
N ALA A 321 25.31 -35.95 -2.35
CA ALA A 321 24.95 -35.61 -0.98
C ALA A 321 25.69 -34.36 -0.47
N VAL A 322 26.99 -34.25 -0.78
CA VAL A 322 27.79 -33.06 -0.46
C VAL A 322 27.30 -31.85 -1.25
N LEU A 323 27.04 -32.01 -2.55
CA LEU A 323 26.54 -30.94 -3.40
C LEU A 323 25.19 -30.42 -2.90
N LYS A 324 24.27 -31.31 -2.53
CA LYS A 324 22.97 -30.94 -1.98
C LYS A 324 23.10 -30.11 -0.70
N THR A 325 24.02 -30.48 0.19
CA THR A 325 24.28 -29.72 1.42
C THR A 325 24.75 -28.29 1.09
N LYS A 326 25.67 -28.14 0.14
CA LYS A 326 26.16 -26.81 -0.30
C LYS A 326 25.08 -26.01 -1.03
N GLN A 327 24.21 -26.65 -1.80
CA GLN A 327 23.06 -26.01 -2.45
C GLN A 327 22.04 -25.52 -1.40
N ASP A 328 21.77 -26.31 -0.36
CA ASP A 328 20.89 -25.93 0.74
C ASP A 328 21.47 -24.74 1.53
N GLU A 329 22.78 -24.73 1.81
CA GLU A 329 23.46 -23.58 2.42
C GLU A 329 23.36 -22.32 1.55
N LEU A 330 23.61 -22.45 0.24
CA LEU A 330 23.47 -21.35 -0.72
C LEU A 330 22.04 -20.81 -0.76
N ARG A 331 21.02 -21.69 -0.69
CA ARG A 331 19.62 -21.28 -0.63
C ARG A 331 19.36 -20.42 0.62
N VAL A 332 19.79 -20.88 1.80
CA VAL A 332 19.60 -20.14 3.06
C VAL A 332 20.28 -18.76 3.01
N VAL A 333 21.48 -18.66 2.43
CA VAL A 333 22.16 -17.38 2.28
C VAL A 333 21.42 -16.47 1.30
N ASN A 334 20.97 -16.97 0.16
CA ASN A 334 20.19 -16.18 -0.81
C ASN A 334 18.87 -15.70 -0.21
N GLU A 335 18.15 -16.53 0.56
CA GLU A 335 16.91 -16.16 1.25
C GLU A 335 17.14 -15.03 2.25
N LYS A 336 18.24 -15.07 3.02
CA LYS A 336 18.63 -13.99 3.93
C LYS A 336 18.93 -12.69 3.20
N VAL A 337 19.68 -12.76 2.08
CA VAL A 337 19.97 -11.59 1.24
C VAL A 337 18.68 -10.98 0.69
N MET A 338 17.78 -11.79 0.16
CA MET A 338 16.49 -11.31 -0.36
C MET A 338 15.64 -10.64 0.72
N LEU A 339 15.62 -11.19 1.94
CA LEU A 339 14.89 -10.59 3.06
C LEU A 339 15.50 -9.23 3.44
N LEU A 340 16.82 -9.13 3.53
CA LEU A 340 17.52 -7.89 3.86
C LEU A 340 17.37 -6.84 2.76
N GLU A 341 17.45 -7.24 1.48
CA GLU A 341 17.19 -6.35 0.34
C GLU A 341 15.77 -5.78 0.39
N LYS A 342 14.78 -6.63 0.71
CA LYS A 342 13.39 -6.17 0.88
C LYS A 342 13.26 -5.19 2.04
N GLN A 343 13.80 -5.51 3.22
CA GLN A 343 13.77 -4.61 4.38
C GLN A 343 14.47 -3.28 4.10
N CYS A 344 15.60 -3.31 3.39
CA CYS A 344 16.33 -2.12 2.97
C CYS A 344 15.48 -1.26 2.03
N LYS A 345 14.83 -1.88 1.04
CA LYS A 345 13.94 -1.19 0.11
C LYS A 345 12.75 -0.56 0.83
N ASP A 346 12.06 -1.32 1.66
CA ASP A 346 10.90 -0.84 2.42
C ASP A 346 11.29 0.35 3.32
N THR A 347 12.46 0.29 3.96
CA THR A 347 12.99 1.39 4.80
C THR A 347 13.34 2.63 3.99
N LEU A 348 13.94 2.46 2.80
CA LEU A 348 14.25 3.56 1.89
C LEU A 348 12.99 4.23 1.34
N ASP A 349 12.01 3.43 0.91
CA ASP A 349 10.73 3.91 0.41
C ASP A 349 9.97 4.70 1.49
N GLU A 350 9.97 4.22 2.74
CA GLU A 350 9.41 4.95 3.89
C GLU A 350 10.17 6.26 4.16
N LYS A 351 11.51 6.22 4.19
CA LYS A 351 12.34 7.42 4.38
C LYS A 351 12.07 8.48 3.31
N ASP A 352 11.98 8.07 2.04
CA ASP A 352 11.77 8.98 0.93
C ASP A 352 10.35 9.55 0.90
N ALA A 353 9.34 8.76 1.29
CA ALA A 353 7.98 9.24 1.50
C ALA A 353 7.93 10.32 2.59
N LEU A 354 8.52 10.04 3.76
CA LEU A 354 8.59 10.99 4.88
C LEU A 354 9.40 12.25 4.50
N ALA A 355 10.48 12.11 3.73
CA ALA A 355 11.30 13.24 3.29
C ALA A 355 10.54 14.15 2.31
N LYS A 356 9.74 13.56 1.41
CA LYS A 356 8.89 14.30 0.49
C LYS A 356 7.79 15.06 1.22
N GLU A 357 7.20 14.45 2.24
CA GLU A 357 6.21 15.08 3.11
C GLU A 357 6.83 16.26 3.87
N ALA A 358 7.97 16.04 4.54
CA ALA A 358 8.73 17.08 5.24
C ALA A 358 9.05 18.28 4.33
N GLY A 359 9.59 18.02 3.12
CA GLY A 359 9.91 19.09 2.18
C GLY A 359 8.68 19.83 1.63
N THR A 360 7.52 19.17 1.55
CA THR A 360 6.26 19.83 1.19
C THR A 360 5.77 20.72 2.33
N THR A 361 5.84 20.23 3.57
CA THR A 361 5.47 20.97 4.78
C THR A 361 6.37 22.18 4.99
N GLU A 362 7.68 22.05 4.79
CA GLU A 362 8.63 23.16 4.87
C GLU A 362 8.31 24.27 3.85
N LYS A 363 8.03 23.90 2.59
CA LYS A 363 7.60 24.86 1.57
C LYS A 363 6.29 25.55 1.93
N ARG A 364 5.35 24.84 2.55
CA ARG A 364 4.09 25.42 3.04
C ARG A 364 4.35 26.39 4.19
N LEU A 365 5.21 26.02 5.13
CA LEU A 365 5.60 26.85 6.27
C LEU A 365 6.24 28.17 5.80
N VAL A 366 7.23 28.13 4.91
CA VAL A 366 7.88 29.35 4.38
C VAL A 366 6.86 30.30 3.76
N ARG A 367 5.89 29.78 3.00
CA ARG A 367 4.83 30.60 2.39
C ARG A 367 3.88 31.18 3.45
N ALA A 368 3.50 30.37 4.43
CA ALA A 368 2.58 30.77 5.48
C ALA A 368 3.21 31.80 6.43
N GLU A 369 4.49 31.64 6.77
CA GLU A 369 5.25 32.62 7.58
C GLU A 369 5.34 33.97 6.87
N LYS A 370 5.60 33.98 5.56
CA LYS A 370 5.62 35.23 4.78
C LYS A 370 4.25 35.95 4.81
N LEU A 371 3.17 35.18 4.72
CA LEU A 371 1.80 35.72 4.79
C LEU A 371 1.51 36.28 6.19
N ILE A 372 1.83 35.52 7.25
CA ILE A 372 1.63 35.94 8.64
C ILE A 372 2.46 37.19 8.95
N SER A 373 3.74 37.21 8.56
CA SER A 373 4.59 38.39 8.78
C SER A 373 4.05 39.61 8.04
N GLY A 374 3.59 39.43 6.81
CA GLY A 374 3.03 40.50 5.98
C GLY A 374 1.66 41.01 6.44
N LEU A 375 0.93 40.22 7.24
CA LEU A 375 -0.39 40.60 7.78
C LEU A 375 -0.36 40.82 9.30
N SER A 376 0.80 40.75 9.95
CA SER A 376 0.91 40.89 11.41
C SER A 376 0.51 42.30 11.87
N VAL A 377 0.98 43.32 11.13
CA VAL A 377 0.66 44.72 11.39
C VAL A 377 -0.83 44.98 11.10
N GLU A 378 -1.33 44.50 9.96
CA GLU A 378 -2.73 44.61 9.56
C GLU A 378 -3.66 43.89 10.54
N GLY A 379 -3.28 42.72 11.04
CA GLY A 379 -4.02 41.94 12.02
C GLY A 379 -4.17 42.68 13.34
N LYS A 380 -3.08 43.30 13.83
CA LYS A 380 -3.13 44.18 15.01
C LYS A 380 -4.06 45.37 14.77
N ARG A 381 -3.91 46.03 13.62
CA ARG A 381 -4.76 47.16 13.22
C ARG A 381 -6.24 46.78 13.13
N TRP A 382 -6.57 45.60 12.60
CA TRP A 382 -7.96 45.11 12.53
C TRP A 382 -8.51 44.82 13.92
N LYS A 383 -7.72 44.22 14.83
CA LYS A 383 -8.13 44.02 16.23
C LYS A 383 -8.46 45.34 16.93
N GLU A 384 -7.60 46.35 16.76
CA GLU A 384 -7.84 47.71 17.27
C GLU A 384 -9.07 48.36 16.62
N SER A 385 -9.23 48.21 15.31
CA SER A 385 -10.37 48.76 14.57
C SER A 385 -11.70 48.12 14.99
N VAL A 386 -11.73 46.81 15.26
CA VAL A 386 -12.92 46.10 15.76
C VAL A 386 -13.34 46.63 17.13
N ALA A 387 -12.38 46.87 18.03
CA ALA A 387 -12.64 47.47 19.33
C ALA A 387 -13.21 48.89 19.18
N SER A 388 -12.53 49.75 18.40
CA SER A 388 -12.97 51.13 18.14
C SER A 388 -14.34 51.21 17.44
N LEU A 389 -14.64 50.31 16.50
CA LEU A 389 -15.95 50.21 15.87
C LEU A 389 -17.03 49.77 16.86
N GLY A 390 -16.69 48.90 17.82
CA GLY A 390 -17.59 48.55 18.92
C GLY A 390 -18.02 49.76 19.73
N ASP A 391 -17.06 50.58 20.15
CA ASP A 391 -17.32 51.82 20.88
C ASP A 391 -18.08 52.84 20.02
N GLY A 392 -17.73 52.96 18.74
CA GLY A 392 -18.40 53.84 17.77
C GLY A 392 -19.86 53.45 17.50
N ILE A 393 -20.20 52.16 17.47
CA ILE A 393 -21.59 51.70 17.32
C ILE A 393 -22.45 52.15 18.52
N LEU A 394 -21.88 52.18 19.73
CA LEU A 394 -22.58 52.69 20.91
C LEU A 394 -22.73 54.22 20.85
N ALA A 395 -21.62 54.94 20.62
CA ALA A 395 -21.60 56.40 20.55
C ALA A 395 -22.47 57.00 19.43
N MET A 396 -22.71 56.24 18.35
CA MET A 396 -23.57 56.65 17.23
C MET A 396 -25.00 56.98 17.66
N VAL A 397 -25.51 56.39 18.74
CA VAL A 397 -26.88 56.61 19.22
C VAL A 397 -27.13 58.09 19.48
N GLY A 398 -26.24 58.75 20.21
CA GLY A 398 -26.29 60.19 20.49
C GLY A 398 -25.82 61.05 19.31
N ASP A 399 -24.74 60.66 18.63
CA ASP A 399 -24.21 61.45 17.51
C ASP A 399 -25.21 61.56 16.34
N THR A 400 -25.88 60.46 16.01
CA THR A 400 -26.91 60.44 14.96
C THR A 400 -28.15 61.22 15.38
N PHE A 401 -28.46 61.23 16.68
CA PHE A 401 -29.57 62.03 17.22
C PHE A 401 -29.28 63.52 17.09
N LEU A 402 -28.10 63.99 17.51
CA LEU A 402 -27.66 65.37 17.35
C LEU A 402 -27.59 65.77 15.87
N ALA A 403 -27.24 64.83 14.98
CA ALA A 403 -27.26 65.04 13.53
C ALA A 403 -28.66 65.20 12.95
N ALA A 404 -29.60 64.37 13.36
CA ALA A 404 -30.99 64.53 12.96
C ALA A 404 -31.57 65.84 13.51
N ALA A 405 -31.31 66.18 14.78
CA ALA A 405 -31.73 67.43 15.43
C ALA A 405 -31.21 68.66 14.68
N SER A 406 -29.92 68.64 14.34
CA SER A 406 -29.27 69.65 13.52
C SER A 406 -29.99 69.82 12.19
N ILE A 407 -30.11 68.76 11.39
CA ILE A 407 -30.76 68.81 10.06
C ILE A 407 -32.20 69.33 10.15
N SER A 408 -32.95 68.91 11.18
CA SER A 408 -34.37 69.26 11.32
C SER A 408 -34.63 70.69 11.79
N TYR A 409 -33.78 71.27 12.65
CA TYR A 409 -34.11 72.53 13.33
C TYR A 409 -33.17 73.69 13.04
N TYR A 410 -31.87 73.46 12.87
CA TYR A 410 -30.92 74.58 12.94
C TYR A 410 -30.74 75.35 11.61
N GLY A 411 -31.40 74.92 10.53
CA GLY A 411 -31.10 75.36 9.16
C GLY A 411 -31.43 76.84 8.92
N ALA A 412 -32.49 77.34 9.54
CA ALA A 412 -32.93 78.73 9.43
C ALA A 412 -32.09 79.72 10.27
N PHE A 413 -31.27 79.21 11.20
CA PHE A 413 -30.49 80.02 12.14
C PHE A 413 -29.12 80.42 11.56
N THR A 414 -28.50 81.45 12.12
CA THR A 414 -27.14 81.89 11.78
C THR A 414 -26.08 81.02 12.46
N GLY A 415 -24.81 81.09 12.01
CA GLY A 415 -23.74 80.21 12.50
C GLY A 415 -23.56 80.21 14.02
N SER A 416 -23.62 81.38 14.68
CA SER A 416 -23.52 81.48 16.14
C SER A 416 -24.69 80.82 16.87
N PHE A 417 -25.92 81.02 16.36
CA PHE A 417 -27.11 80.36 16.91
C PHE A 417 -27.05 78.84 16.71
N ARG A 418 -26.62 78.37 15.53
CA ARG A 418 -26.45 76.94 15.27
C ARG A 418 -25.47 76.30 16.25
N GLN A 419 -24.33 76.95 16.53
CA GLN A 419 -23.36 76.45 17.49
C GLN A 419 -23.95 76.38 18.91
N ASN A 420 -24.61 77.46 19.37
CA ASN A 420 -25.23 77.49 20.69
C ASN A 420 -26.34 76.44 20.86
N MET A 421 -27.13 76.18 19.80
CA MET A 421 -28.15 75.13 19.80
C MET A 421 -27.51 73.75 19.98
N VAL A 422 -26.47 73.46 19.21
CA VAL A 422 -25.75 72.18 19.26
C VAL A 422 -25.05 71.99 20.61
N ASP A 423 -24.43 73.02 21.16
CA ASP A 423 -23.78 72.97 22.47
C ASP A 423 -24.79 72.68 23.60
N CYS A 424 -25.93 73.37 23.58
CA CYS A 424 -27.04 73.13 24.51
C CYS A 424 -27.56 71.69 24.41
N TRP A 425 -27.79 71.19 23.19
CA TRP A 425 -28.27 69.81 23.01
C TRP A 425 -27.22 68.77 23.41
N ARG A 426 -25.94 69.02 23.16
CA ARG A 426 -24.84 68.15 23.59
C ARG A 426 -24.76 68.04 25.12
N GLU A 427 -24.85 69.15 25.82
CA GLU A 427 -24.87 69.16 27.29
C GLU A 427 -26.02 68.30 27.82
N LYS A 428 -27.21 68.40 27.21
CA LYS A 428 -28.36 67.56 27.59
C LYS A 428 -28.20 66.07 27.24
N VAL A 429 -27.54 65.74 26.13
CA VAL A 429 -27.18 64.35 25.79
C VAL A 429 -26.23 63.77 26.85
N GLU A 430 -25.27 64.56 27.34
CA GLU A 430 -24.33 64.17 28.38
C GLU A 430 -25.02 64.03 29.74
N GLU A 431 -25.88 64.98 30.13
CA GLU A 431 -26.69 64.91 31.38
C GLU A 431 -27.58 63.66 31.41
N LEU A 432 -28.21 63.32 30.28
CA LEU A 432 -29.09 62.16 30.13
C LEU A 432 -28.34 60.84 29.91
N GLN A 433 -27.00 60.87 29.95
CA GLN A 433 -26.14 59.70 29.78
C GLN A 433 -26.40 58.93 28.48
N ILE A 434 -26.77 59.63 27.41
CA ILE A 434 -26.94 59.03 26.08
C ILE A 434 -25.54 58.84 25.49
N PRO A 435 -25.15 57.61 25.07
CA PRO A 435 -23.84 57.37 24.50
C PRO A 435 -23.58 58.26 23.27
N CYS A 436 -22.53 59.06 23.34
CA CYS A 436 -22.07 59.96 22.28
C CYS A 436 -20.55 60.00 22.21
N SER A 437 -20.00 60.44 21.08
CA SER A 437 -18.54 60.56 20.95
C SER A 437 -17.98 61.61 21.90
N GLN A 438 -16.89 61.28 22.60
CA GLN A 438 -16.20 62.20 23.54
C GLN A 438 -15.54 63.40 22.84
N ALA A 439 -15.24 63.28 21.54
CA ALA A 439 -14.78 64.40 20.72
C ALA A 439 -15.91 65.41 20.46
N LYS A 440 -15.56 66.66 20.13
CA LYS A 440 -16.55 67.69 19.75
C LYS A 440 -17.45 67.16 18.63
N TYR A 441 -18.76 67.28 18.83
CA TYR A 441 -19.77 66.84 17.86
C TYR A 441 -19.55 67.61 16.56
N SER A 442 -19.54 66.90 15.44
CA SER A 442 -19.42 67.50 14.13
C SER A 442 -20.36 66.78 13.18
N LEU A 443 -21.34 67.50 12.63
CA LEU A 443 -22.26 66.95 11.65
C LEU A 443 -21.50 66.36 10.44
N ALA A 444 -20.42 67.02 10.03
CA ALA A 444 -19.57 66.56 8.93
C ALA A 444 -18.88 65.23 9.24
N THR A 445 -18.48 65.00 10.48
CA THR A 445 -17.83 63.74 10.88
C THR A 445 -18.85 62.62 11.09
N THR A 446 -20.04 62.93 11.59
CA THR A 446 -21.10 61.93 11.81
C THR A 446 -21.73 61.45 10.51
N LEU A 447 -21.90 62.33 9.53
CA LEU A 447 -22.62 62.04 8.28
C LEU A 447 -21.76 62.04 7.02
N GLY A 448 -20.66 62.78 7.02
CA GLY A 448 -19.73 62.79 5.92
C GLY A 448 -18.89 61.52 5.88
N SER A 449 -18.54 61.10 4.67
CA SER A 449 -17.39 60.23 4.46
C SER A 449 -16.19 61.15 4.24
N PRO A 450 -15.15 61.10 5.10
CA PRO A 450 -13.94 61.89 4.91
C PRO A 450 -13.19 61.52 3.62
#